data_AF-Q7LIL2-F1
#
_entry.id   AF-Q7LIL2-F1
#
_cell.length_a   1.000
_cell.length_b   1.000
_cell.length_c   1.000
_cell.angle_alpha   90.00
_cell.angle_beta   90.00
_cell.angle_gamma   90.00
#
_symmetry.space_group_name_H-M   'P 1'
#
loop_
_entity.id
_entity.type
_entity.pdbx_description
1 polymer ?
#
loop_
_entity_poly.entity_id
_entity_poly.type
_entity_poly.pdbx_seq_one_letter_code
_entity_poly.pdbx_strand_id
1 'polypeptide(L)'
;DIDEKHLLAFIAKEKYKEENKCKQELEKYCEELKKIDGGSDVNKNVKGLCEDGKQQDKCKLKGEVEKVLKAFEGELQEALKDIKDENCEKYEEKCILLEETDYDVIKDNCIELREGCYKLKREKVAEELLLRALGGDAKEEAKCKGKMNTVCPVLSRESDELMSFCLDSAKTCGDLKKKLGTVCEPLKKELKDNELAE
;
A
#
# COMPACT_ATOMS: atom_id res chain seq x y z
N ASP A 1 -3.89 -6.33 10.80
CA ASP A 1 -3.62 -7.77 10.68
C ASP A 1 -4.77 -8.49 10.00
N ILE A 2 -4.44 -9.48 9.19
CA ILE A 2 -5.38 -10.40 8.52
C ILE A 2 -5.67 -11.54 9.50
N ASP A 3 -6.95 -11.76 9.77
CA ASP A 3 -7.44 -12.83 10.65
C ASP A 3 -8.31 -13.85 9.89
N GLU A 4 -8.84 -14.81 10.63
CA GLU A 4 -9.69 -15.87 10.09
C GLU A 4 -10.94 -15.35 9.38
N LYS A 5 -11.50 -14.20 9.80
CA LYS A 5 -12.73 -13.62 9.23
C LYS A 5 -12.45 -12.98 7.88
N HIS A 6 -11.30 -12.32 7.75
CA HIS A 6 -10.85 -11.78 6.46
C HIS A 6 -10.65 -12.92 5.45
N LEU A 7 -10.01 -14.02 5.89
CA LEU A 7 -9.81 -15.19 5.04
C LEU A 7 -11.13 -15.89 4.69
N LEU A 8 -12.07 -15.99 5.63
CA LEU A 8 -13.39 -16.54 5.35
C LEU A 8 -14.15 -15.69 4.32
N ALA A 9 -14.08 -14.36 4.43
CA ALA A 9 -14.64 -13.44 3.44
C ALA A 9 -14.02 -13.63 2.06
N PHE A 10 -12.70 -13.80 2.00
CA PHE A 10 -11.97 -14.05 0.76
C PHE A 10 -12.37 -15.39 0.11
N ILE A 11 -12.38 -16.48 0.89
CA ILE A 11 -12.65 -17.83 0.39
C ILE A 11 -14.11 -17.98 -0.04
N ALA A 12 -15.05 -17.59 0.82
CA ALA A 12 -16.47 -17.79 0.57
C ALA A 12 -17.11 -16.63 -0.21
N LYS A 13 -16.41 -15.50 -0.43
CA LYS A 13 -16.90 -14.30 -1.13
C LYS A 13 -18.27 -13.88 -0.60
N GLU A 14 -19.29 -13.67 -1.46
CA GLU A 14 -20.67 -13.40 -1.00
C GLU A 14 -21.37 -14.59 -0.34
N LYS A 15 -20.91 -15.82 -0.59
CA LYS A 15 -21.57 -17.06 -0.15
C LYS A 15 -21.46 -17.29 1.36
N TYR A 16 -20.58 -16.56 2.06
CA TYR A 16 -20.53 -16.55 3.52
C TYR A 16 -21.88 -16.15 4.19
N LYS A 17 -22.76 -15.42 3.48
CA LYS A 17 -24.11 -15.04 3.96
C LYS A 17 -25.01 -16.24 4.18
N GLU A 18 -24.80 -17.32 3.44
CA GLU A 18 -25.57 -18.54 3.48
C GLU A 18 -24.72 -19.70 4.02
N GLU A 19 -25.03 -20.17 5.23
CA GLU A 19 -24.19 -21.16 5.94
C GLU A 19 -23.87 -22.42 5.11
N ASN A 20 -24.85 -22.93 4.36
CA ASN A 20 -24.64 -24.12 3.52
C ASN A 20 -23.72 -23.84 2.33
N LYS A 21 -23.88 -22.68 1.66
CA LYS A 21 -23.01 -22.31 0.53
C LYS A 21 -21.60 -21.98 1.01
N CYS A 22 -21.50 -21.23 2.10
CA CYS A 22 -20.25 -20.95 2.80
C CYS A 22 -19.48 -22.25 3.09
N LYS A 23 -20.15 -23.23 3.68
CA LYS A 23 -19.55 -24.53 4.00
C LYS A 23 -19.04 -25.23 2.75
N GLN A 24 -19.83 -25.27 1.69
CA GLN A 24 -19.44 -25.90 0.43
C GLN A 24 -18.19 -25.26 -0.19
N GLU A 25 -18.10 -23.92 -0.21
CA GLU A 25 -16.91 -23.24 -0.70
C GLU A 25 -15.69 -23.49 0.19
N LEU A 26 -15.88 -23.48 1.50
CA LEU A 26 -14.81 -23.70 2.45
C LEU A 26 -14.26 -25.13 2.35
N GLU A 27 -15.14 -26.13 2.27
CA GLU A 27 -14.76 -27.54 2.04
C GLU A 27 -13.99 -27.70 0.73
N LYS A 28 -14.49 -27.11 -0.37
CA LYS A 28 -13.82 -27.14 -1.67
C LYS A 28 -12.43 -26.52 -1.60
N TYR A 29 -12.31 -25.33 -1.01
CA TYR A 29 -11.03 -24.64 -0.83
C TYR A 29 -10.03 -25.50 -0.03
N CYS A 30 -10.49 -26.09 1.08
CA CYS A 30 -9.64 -26.94 1.92
C CYS A 30 -9.22 -28.24 1.24
N GLU A 31 -10.08 -28.85 0.41
CA GLU A 31 -9.73 -30.03 -0.39
C GLU A 31 -8.69 -29.71 -1.47
N GLU A 32 -8.85 -28.58 -2.17
CA GLU A 32 -7.87 -28.10 -3.16
C GLU A 32 -6.52 -27.83 -2.50
N LEU A 33 -6.53 -27.18 -1.33
CA LEU A 33 -5.32 -26.91 -0.56
C LEU A 33 -4.61 -28.20 -0.10
N LYS A 34 -5.37 -29.20 0.37
CA LYS A 34 -4.82 -30.53 0.73
C LYS A 34 -4.16 -31.23 -0.45
N LYS A 35 -4.67 -31.07 -1.67
CA LYS A 35 -4.08 -31.65 -2.90
C LYS A 35 -2.76 -30.98 -3.29
N ILE A 36 -2.60 -29.70 -2.99
CA ILE A 36 -1.41 -28.93 -3.37
C ILE A 36 -0.24 -29.19 -2.42
N ASP A 37 -0.48 -29.11 -1.10
CA ASP A 37 0.60 -29.06 -0.11
C ASP A 37 0.47 -30.13 1.01
N GLY A 38 -0.43 -31.11 0.83
CA GLY A 38 -0.76 -32.07 1.90
C GLY A 38 -1.39 -31.42 3.15
N GLY A 39 -1.61 -30.09 3.13
CA GLY A 39 -2.18 -29.30 4.21
C GLY A 39 -1.22 -28.96 5.37
N SER A 40 0.10 -29.16 5.22
CA SER A 40 1.04 -29.03 6.34
C SER A 40 1.67 -27.65 6.53
N ASP A 41 1.96 -26.88 5.47
CA ASP A 41 2.72 -25.62 5.54
C ASP A 41 1.86 -24.36 5.27
N VAL A 42 0.60 -24.40 5.69
CA VAL A 42 -0.35 -23.29 5.52
C VAL A 42 -0.42 -22.39 6.76
N ASN A 43 -0.79 -21.13 6.55
CA ASN A 43 -1.00 -20.14 7.62
C ASN A 43 -1.96 -20.70 8.71
N LYS A 44 -1.69 -20.40 9.99
CA LYS A 44 -2.48 -20.89 11.14
C LYS A 44 -3.98 -20.59 11.03
N ASN A 45 -4.35 -19.43 10.48
CA ASN A 45 -5.75 -19.05 10.29
C ASN A 45 -6.41 -19.90 9.20
N VAL A 46 -5.70 -20.19 8.11
CA VAL A 46 -6.17 -21.11 7.06
C VAL A 46 -6.32 -22.53 7.62
N LYS A 47 -5.34 -22.98 8.43
CA LYS A 47 -5.42 -24.27 9.11
C LYS A 47 -6.65 -24.36 10.01
N GLY A 48 -6.93 -23.30 10.78
CA GLY A 48 -8.11 -23.19 11.63
C GLY A 48 -9.43 -23.28 10.85
N LEU A 49 -9.51 -22.67 9.67
CA LEU A 49 -10.65 -22.78 8.77
C LEU A 49 -10.84 -24.18 8.18
N CYS A 50 -9.74 -24.87 7.91
CA CYS A 50 -9.72 -26.20 7.31
C CYS A 50 -9.68 -27.36 8.32
N GLU A 51 -9.92 -27.09 9.61
CA GLU A 51 -10.05 -28.15 10.62
C GLU A 51 -11.26 -29.06 10.29
N ASP A 52 -11.00 -30.36 10.17
CA ASP A 52 -12.00 -31.34 9.75
C ASP A 52 -13.23 -31.31 10.68
N GLY A 53 -14.41 -31.14 10.07
CA GLY A 53 -15.70 -31.13 10.78
C GLY A 53 -16.10 -29.78 11.39
N LYS A 54 -15.27 -28.73 11.28
CA LYS A 54 -15.56 -27.40 11.86
C LYS A 54 -16.08 -26.37 10.88
N GLN A 55 -16.13 -26.67 9.59
CA GLN A 55 -16.52 -25.72 8.52
C GLN A 55 -17.90 -25.10 8.76
N GLN A 56 -18.86 -25.90 9.26
CA GLN A 56 -20.19 -25.42 9.61
C GLN A 56 -20.13 -24.34 10.71
N ASP A 57 -19.29 -24.54 11.74
CA ASP A 57 -19.16 -23.59 12.84
C ASP A 57 -18.43 -22.33 12.41
N LYS A 58 -17.45 -22.42 11.52
CA LYS A 58 -16.79 -21.25 10.92
C LYS A 58 -17.77 -20.38 10.14
N CYS A 59 -18.68 -21.00 9.39
CA CYS A 59 -19.71 -20.28 8.63
C CYS A 59 -20.79 -19.62 9.51
N LYS A 60 -20.91 -19.98 10.79
CA LYS A 60 -21.77 -19.24 11.75
C LYS A 60 -21.19 -17.88 12.11
N LEU A 61 -19.91 -17.63 11.81
CA LEU A 61 -19.23 -16.34 12.04
C LEU A 61 -19.64 -15.24 11.06
N LYS A 62 -20.64 -15.46 10.19
CA LYS A 62 -21.10 -14.48 9.17
C LYS A 62 -21.32 -13.06 9.71
N GLY A 63 -21.89 -12.93 10.91
CA GLY A 63 -22.12 -11.63 11.54
C GLY A 63 -20.83 -10.93 11.99
N GLU A 64 -19.77 -11.69 12.29
CA GLU A 64 -18.45 -11.13 12.58
C GLU A 64 -17.71 -10.76 11.30
N VAL A 65 -17.87 -11.56 10.24
CA VAL A 65 -17.35 -11.22 8.90
C VAL A 65 -17.93 -9.90 8.42
N GLU A 66 -19.25 -9.71 8.50
CA GLU A 66 -19.89 -8.44 8.14
C GLU A 66 -19.35 -7.25 8.93
N LYS A 67 -19.11 -7.43 10.23
CA LYS A 67 -18.56 -6.37 11.09
C LYS A 67 -17.14 -5.99 10.68
N VAL A 68 -16.29 -6.99 10.41
CA VAL A 68 -14.91 -6.76 9.96
C VAL A 68 -14.88 -6.03 8.63
N LEU A 69 -15.71 -6.44 7.67
CA LEU A 69 -15.76 -5.82 6.35
C LEU A 69 -16.29 -4.39 6.41
N LYS A 70 -17.35 -4.12 7.17
CA LYS A 70 -17.85 -2.76 7.37
C LYS A 70 -16.85 -1.86 8.10
N ALA A 71 -16.14 -2.40 9.09
CA ALA A 71 -15.07 -1.66 9.76
C ALA A 71 -13.95 -1.31 8.78
N PHE A 72 -13.52 -2.29 7.97
CA PHE A 72 -12.50 -2.08 6.96
C PHE A 72 -12.91 -1.09 5.88
N GLU A 73 -14.17 -1.14 5.42
CA GLU A 73 -14.74 -0.16 4.49
C GLU A 73 -14.61 1.28 5.03
N GLY A 74 -14.96 1.49 6.32
CA GLY A 74 -14.79 2.79 6.97
C GLY A 74 -13.33 3.22 7.12
N GLU A 75 -12.43 2.28 7.44
CA GLU A 75 -10.98 2.54 7.48
C GLU A 75 -10.42 2.95 6.11
N LEU A 76 -10.87 2.31 5.02
CA LEU A 76 -10.48 2.66 3.66
C LEU A 76 -10.98 4.03 3.25
N GLN A 77 -12.25 4.35 3.52
CA GLN A 77 -12.80 5.67 3.22
C GLN A 77 -12.02 6.80 3.91
N GLU A 78 -11.53 6.58 5.13
CA GLU A 78 -10.67 7.54 5.80
C GLU A 78 -9.28 7.62 5.16
N ALA A 79 -8.69 6.46 4.83
CA ALA A 79 -7.37 6.38 4.21
C ALA A 79 -7.30 7.05 2.83
N LEU A 80 -8.38 6.99 2.06
CA LEU A 80 -8.49 7.58 0.72
C LEU A 80 -8.56 9.11 0.74
N LYS A 81 -8.95 9.73 1.85
CA LYS A 81 -8.96 11.21 1.96
C LYS A 81 -7.56 11.81 1.82
N ASP A 82 -6.54 11.07 2.27
CA ASP A 82 -5.15 11.51 2.28
C ASP A 82 -4.21 10.29 2.26
N ILE A 83 -3.82 9.84 1.07
CA ILE A 83 -3.01 8.63 0.88
C ILE A 83 -1.55 8.94 1.27
N LYS A 84 -1.05 8.18 2.25
CA LYS A 84 0.32 8.26 2.79
C LYS A 84 0.91 6.87 2.95
N ASP A 85 2.22 6.81 3.20
CA ASP A 85 2.92 5.53 3.40
C ASP A 85 2.27 4.69 4.50
N GLU A 86 1.87 5.32 5.61
CA GLU A 86 1.28 4.61 6.74
C GLU A 86 -0.04 3.92 6.35
N ASN A 87 -0.84 4.56 5.47
CA ASN A 87 -2.06 3.98 4.95
C ASN A 87 -1.75 2.83 3.98
N CYS A 88 -0.77 3.02 3.10
CA CYS A 88 -0.34 2.00 2.15
C CYS A 88 0.17 0.74 2.86
N GLU A 89 1.12 0.89 3.79
CA GLU A 89 1.68 -0.21 4.57
C GLU A 89 0.61 -0.94 5.39
N LYS A 90 -0.37 -0.21 5.94
CA LYS A 90 -1.41 -0.80 6.78
C LYS A 90 -2.47 -1.58 6.00
N TYR A 91 -2.81 -1.15 4.78
CA TYR A 91 -4.01 -1.62 4.08
C TYR A 91 -3.74 -2.30 2.74
N GLU A 92 -2.58 -2.13 2.08
CA GLU A 92 -2.29 -2.76 0.78
C GLU A 92 -2.47 -4.29 0.83
N GLU A 93 -1.97 -4.96 1.87
CA GLU A 93 -2.08 -6.43 2.01
C GLU A 93 -3.55 -6.87 2.16
N LYS A 94 -4.33 -6.17 2.98
CA LYS A 94 -5.77 -6.46 3.13
C LYS A 94 -6.52 -6.21 1.82
N CYS A 95 -6.15 -5.17 1.08
CA CYS A 95 -6.76 -4.86 -0.19
C CYS A 95 -6.46 -5.91 -1.26
N ILE A 96 -5.23 -6.42 -1.35
CA ILE A 96 -4.90 -7.55 -2.23
C ILE A 96 -5.76 -8.77 -1.91
N LEU A 97 -6.01 -9.03 -0.61
CA LEU A 97 -6.87 -10.15 -0.21
C LEU A 97 -8.34 -9.91 -0.54
N LEU A 98 -8.86 -8.71 -0.31
CA LEU A 98 -10.30 -8.43 -0.34
C LEU A 98 -10.80 -7.80 -1.66
N GLU A 99 -9.93 -7.40 -2.57
CA GLU A 99 -10.33 -6.82 -3.86
C GLU A 99 -11.09 -7.80 -4.77
N GLU A 100 -10.84 -9.10 -4.62
CA GLU A 100 -11.52 -10.15 -5.39
C GLU A 100 -12.84 -10.62 -4.77
N THR A 101 -13.28 -9.97 -3.69
CA THR A 101 -14.54 -10.26 -3.05
C THR A 101 -15.70 -9.52 -3.73
N ASP A 102 -16.92 -10.03 -3.60
CA ASP A 102 -18.12 -9.44 -4.21
C ASP A 102 -18.65 -8.21 -3.45
N TYR A 103 -17.75 -7.41 -2.86
CA TYR A 103 -18.08 -6.20 -2.13
C TYR A 103 -17.61 -4.99 -2.93
N ASP A 104 -18.47 -4.53 -3.84
CA ASP A 104 -18.14 -3.47 -4.81
C ASP A 104 -17.45 -2.26 -4.16
N VAL A 105 -17.94 -1.79 -3.01
CA VAL A 105 -17.34 -0.65 -2.31
C VAL A 105 -15.92 -0.93 -1.81
N ILE A 106 -15.67 -2.11 -1.23
CA ILE A 106 -14.32 -2.47 -0.75
C ILE A 106 -13.39 -2.64 -1.95
N LYS A 107 -13.87 -3.30 -3.01
CA LYS A 107 -13.12 -3.51 -4.24
C LYS A 107 -12.70 -2.19 -4.87
N ASP A 108 -13.63 -1.28 -5.11
CA ASP A 108 -13.35 0.01 -5.74
C ASP A 108 -12.40 0.85 -4.89
N ASN A 109 -12.66 0.94 -3.58
CA ASN A 109 -11.79 1.67 -2.65
C ASN A 109 -10.38 1.06 -2.56
N CYS A 110 -10.25 -0.26 -2.65
CA CYS A 110 -8.97 -0.93 -2.64
C CYS A 110 -8.17 -0.70 -3.93
N ILE A 111 -8.84 -0.68 -5.08
CA ILE A 111 -8.22 -0.32 -6.36
C ILE A 111 -7.69 1.11 -6.27
N GLU A 112 -8.52 2.06 -5.82
CA GLU A 112 -8.13 3.47 -5.69
C GLU A 112 -6.96 3.64 -4.72
N LEU A 113 -7.00 2.97 -3.56
CA LEU A 113 -5.92 3.03 -2.58
C LEU A 113 -4.61 2.50 -3.19
N ARG A 114 -4.65 1.33 -3.83
CA ARG A 114 -3.46 0.69 -4.41
C ARG A 114 -2.85 1.54 -5.53
N GLU A 115 -3.69 2.11 -6.40
CA GLU A 115 -3.22 3.02 -7.46
C GLU A 115 -2.59 4.28 -6.87
N GLY A 116 -3.22 4.88 -5.86
CA GLY A 116 -2.69 6.01 -5.13
C GLY A 116 -1.36 5.71 -4.44
N CYS A 117 -1.24 4.54 -3.80
CA CYS A 117 -0.01 4.07 -3.17
C CYS A 117 1.12 3.85 -4.18
N TYR A 118 0.82 3.26 -5.34
CA TYR A 118 1.81 3.12 -6.41
C TYR A 118 2.24 4.46 -6.97
N LYS A 119 1.30 5.40 -7.18
CA LYS A 119 1.61 6.76 -7.61
C LYS A 119 2.53 7.46 -6.60
N LEU A 120 2.21 7.39 -5.32
CA LEU A 120 3.03 7.97 -4.24
C LEU A 120 4.45 7.41 -4.24
N LYS A 121 4.60 6.08 -4.38
CA LYS A 121 5.91 5.41 -4.48
C LYS A 121 6.70 5.89 -5.70
N ARG A 122 6.07 6.01 -6.88
CA ARG A 122 6.72 6.53 -8.09
C ARG A 122 7.12 7.99 -7.99
N GLU A 123 6.27 8.84 -7.42
CA GLU A 123 6.57 10.25 -7.17
C GLU A 123 7.79 10.40 -6.27
N LYS A 124 7.91 9.59 -5.21
CA LYS A 124 9.09 9.60 -4.34
C LYS A 124 10.37 9.22 -5.08
N VAL A 125 10.33 8.16 -5.87
CA VAL A 125 11.48 7.73 -6.68
C VAL A 125 11.88 8.83 -7.68
N ALA A 126 10.90 9.42 -8.38
CA ALA A 126 11.15 10.52 -9.31
C ALA A 126 11.78 11.73 -8.59
N GLU A 127 11.29 12.06 -7.40
CA GLU A 127 11.83 13.15 -6.59
C GLU A 127 13.27 12.89 -6.15
N GLU A 128 13.60 11.68 -5.70
CA GLU A 128 14.96 11.27 -5.34
C GLU A 128 15.92 11.32 -6.54
N LEU A 129 15.48 10.88 -7.71
CA LEU A 129 16.25 10.97 -8.95
C LEU A 129 16.55 12.43 -9.32
N LEU A 130 15.58 13.32 -9.17
CA LEU A 130 15.78 14.76 -9.37
C LEU A 130 16.75 15.36 -8.37
N LEU A 131 16.63 15.02 -7.08
CA LEU A 131 17.57 15.46 -6.06
C LEU A 131 19.01 15.03 -6.38
N ARG A 132 19.19 13.80 -6.88
CA ARG A 132 20.51 13.30 -7.30
C ARG A 132 21.05 14.04 -8.52
N ALA A 133 20.20 14.30 -9.52
CA ALA A 133 20.59 15.00 -10.74
C ALA A 133 20.91 16.48 -10.49
N LEU A 134 20.13 17.14 -9.64
CA LEU A 134 20.35 18.53 -9.25
C LEU A 134 21.51 18.68 -8.26
N GLY A 135 21.70 17.73 -7.35
CA GLY A 135 22.71 17.81 -6.30
C GLY A 135 22.57 19.07 -5.45
N GLY A 136 23.70 19.74 -5.18
CA GLY A 136 23.74 20.95 -4.35
C GLY A 136 22.92 22.13 -4.90
N ASP A 137 22.64 22.15 -6.20
CA ASP A 137 21.90 23.23 -6.86
C ASP A 137 20.42 23.26 -6.45
N ALA A 138 19.87 22.14 -5.96
CA ALA A 138 18.52 22.06 -5.42
C ALA A 138 18.30 22.95 -4.17
N LYS A 139 19.37 23.41 -3.51
CA LYS A 139 19.29 24.28 -2.30
C LYS A 139 18.90 25.72 -2.65
N GLU A 140 19.14 26.16 -3.87
CA GLU A 140 18.92 27.53 -4.32
C GLU A 140 18.00 27.54 -5.54
N GLU A 141 16.85 28.21 -5.43
CA GLU A 141 15.78 28.11 -6.42
C GLU A 141 16.23 28.52 -7.83
N ALA A 142 17.04 29.59 -7.94
CA ALA A 142 17.58 30.06 -9.23
C ALA A 142 18.52 29.02 -9.88
N LYS A 143 19.39 28.39 -9.08
CA LYS A 143 20.30 27.34 -9.56
C LYS A 143 19.55 26.07 -9.91
N CYS A 144 18.60 25.67 -9.09
CA CYS A 144 17.73 24.54 -9.33
C CYS A 144 16.99 24.70 -10.68
N LYS A 145 16.34 25.85 -10.91
CA LYS A 145 15.67 26.16 -12.19
C LYS A 145 16.65 26.14 -13.37
N GLY A 146 17.83 26.74 -13.20
CA GLY A 146 18.87 26.74 -14.22
C GLY A 146 19.31 25.31 -14.61
N LYS A 147 19.47 24.43 -13.62
CA LYS A 147 19.87 23.03 -13.83
C LYS A 147 18.71 22.15 -14.31
N MET A 148 17.47 22.47 -13.93
CA MET A 148 16.27 21.82 -14.48
C MET A 148 16.26 21.89 -16.01
N ASN A 149 16.66 23.02 -16.60
CA ASN A 149 16.75 23.17 -18.07
C ASN A 149 17.72 22.18 -18.74
N THR A 150 18.73 21.67 -18.01
CA THR A 150 19.70 20.73 -18.56
C THR A 150 19.32 19.27 -18.28
N VAL A 151 18.72 18.99 -17.11
CA VAL A 151 18.37 17.60 -16.72
C VAL A 151 17.01 17.17 -17.27
N CYS A 152 16.03 18.07 -17.35
CA CYS A 152 14.67 17.76 -17.78
C CYS A 152 14.54 17.24 -19.22
N PRO A 153 15.31 17.71 -20.22
CA PRO A 153 15.24 17.15 -21.57
C PRO A 153 15.52 15.64 -21.64
N VAL A 154 16.24 15.10 -20.65
CA VAL A 154 16.52 13.67 -20.51
C VAL A 154 15.50 13.03 -19.55
N LEU A 155 15.43 13.50 -18.30
CA LEU A 155 14.67 12.83 -17.25
C LEU A 155 13.16 12.83 -17.46
N SER A 156 12.60 13.85 -18.11
CA SER A 156 11.16 13.90 -18.39
C SER A 156 10.66 12.75 -19.26
N ARG A 157 11.55 12.06 -19.97
CA ARG A 157 11.20 10.94 -20.85
C ARG A 157 11.12 9.61 -20.11
N GLU A 158 11.60 9.57 -18.87
CA GLU A 158 11.73 8.33 -18.09
C GLU A 158 10.45 7.99 -17.31
N SER A 159 9.64 8.99 -16.94
CA SER A 159 8.34 8.77 -16.31
C SER A 159 7.43 9.99 -16.38
N ASP A 160 6.11 9.77 -16.22
CA ASP A 160 5.11 10.84 -16.17
C ASP A 160 5.29 11.74 -14.94
N GLU A 161 5.75 11.19 -13.82
CA GLU A 161 6.08 11.95 -12.61
C GLU A 161 7.26 12.90 -12.85
N LEU A 162 8.33 12.42 -13.50
CA LEU A 162 9.48 13.25 -13.87
C LEU A 162 9.09 14.31 -14.90
N MET A 163 8.26 13.96 -15.89
CA MET A 163 7.69 14.93 -16.82
C MET A 163 6.93 16.03 -16.08
N SER A 164 6.04 15.66 -15.16
CA SER A 164 5.22 16.60 -14.38
C SER A 164 6.08 17.56 -13.55
N PHE A 165 7.11 17.04 -12.87
CA PHE A 165 8.05 17.87 -12.12
C PHE A 165 8.87 18.81 -13.02
N CYS A 166 9.21 18.37 -14.23
CA CYS A 166 9.94 19.19 -15.19
C CYS A 166 9.08 20.31 -15.80
N LEU A 167 7.78 20.09 -15.99
CA LEU A 167 6.84 21.09 -16.49
C LEU A 167 6.64 22.23 -15.48
N ASP A 168 6.61 21.93 -14.19
CA ASP A 168 6.48 22.92 -13.11
C ASP A 168 7.78 23.05 -12.29
N SER A 169 8.87 23.36 -12.99
CA SER A 169 10.19 23.53 -12.38
C SER A 169 10.22 24.52 -11.20
N ALA A 170 9.34 25.54 -11.20
CA ALA A 170 9.27 26.51 -10.12
C ALA A 170 8.73 25.90 -8.83
N LYS A 171 7.58 25.21 -8.90
CA LYS A 171 7.01 24.51 -7.77
C LYS A 171 7.95 23.39 -7.29
N THR A 172 8.44 22.57 -8.21
CA THR A 172 9.35 21.46 -7.90
C THR A 172 10.60 21.95 -7.17
N CYS A 173 11.29 22.99 -7.68
CA CYS A 173 12.45 23.53 -6.99
C CYS A 173 12.13 24.08 -5.60
N GLY A 174 10.96 24.70 -5.42
CA GLY A 174 10.50 25.17 -4.12
C GLY A 174 10.29 24.03 -3.12
N ASP A 175 9.67 22.93 -3.55
CA ASP A 175 9.37 21.78 -2.71
C ASP A 175 10.63 20.95 -2.39
N LEU A 176 11.52 20.74 -3.38
CA LEU A 176 12.82 20.11 -3.16
C LEU A 176 13.67 20.88 -2.16
N LYS A 177 13.69 22.21 -2.25
CA LYS A 177 14.43 23.07 -1.31
C LYS A 177 13.90 22.91 0.12
N LYS A 178 12.58 22.88 0.31
CA LYS A 178 11.96 22.65 1.63
C LYS A 178 12.36 21.28 2.18
N LYS A 179 12.25 20.23 1.36
CA LYS A 179 12.57 18.86 1.79
C LYS A 179 14.04 18.70 2.16
N LEU A 180 14.95 19.27 1.36
CA LEU A 180 16.38 19.34 1.71
C LEU A 180 16.62 20.05 3.04
N GLY A 181 15.86 21.11 3.35
CA GLY A 181 15.88 21.75 4.66
C GLY A 181 15.52 20.76 5.76
N THR A 182 14.38 20.08 5.64
CA THR A 182 13.89 19.12 6.64
C THR A 182 14.84 17.94 6.85
N VAL A 183 15.42 17.40 5.78
CA VAL A 183 16.31 16.21 5.84
C VAL A 183 17.73 16.60 6.27
N CYS A 184 18.28 17.70 5.78
CA CYS A 184 19.68 18.05 6.04
C CYS A 184 19.88 18.80 7.36
N GLU A 185 18.90 19.54 7.89
CA GLU A 185 19.10 20.28 9.16
C GLU A 185 19.41 19.36 10.36
N PRO A 186 18.72 18.23 10.57
CA PRO A 186 19.10 17.26 11.60
C PRO A 186 20.52 16.74 11.42
N LEU A 187 20.89 16.35 10.19
CA LEU A 187 22.23 15.85 9.86
C LEU A 187 23.31 16.89 10.09
N LYS A 188 23.06 18.16 9.76
CA LYS A 188 24.00 19.26 10.03
C LYS A 188 24.20 19.47 11.53
N LYS A 189 23.16 19.26 12.35
CA LYS A 189 23.25 19.37 13.80
C LYS A 189 24.09 18.23 14.36
N GLU A 190 23.83 16.98 13.95
CA GLU A 190 24.62 15.81 14.35
C GLU A 190 26.09 15.92 13.92
N LEU A 191 26.37 16.45 12.73
CA LEU A 191 27.74 16.71 12.26
C LEU A 191 28.45 17.85 12.99
N LYS A 192 27.72 18.78 13.61
CA LYS A 192 28.28 19.85 14.44
C LYS A 192 28.49 19.39 15.88
N ASP A 193 27.61 18.53 16.38
CA ASP A 193 27.69 17.96 17.72
C ASP A 193 28.80 16.89 17.80
N ASN A 194 29.10 16.22 16.68
CA ASN A 194 30.33 15.47 16.49
C ASN A 194 31.45 16.40 15.97
N GLU A 195 32.04 17.22 16.85
CA GLU A 195 33.42 17.65 16.63
C GLU A 195 34.24 16.37 16.41
N LEU A 196 34.82 16.24 15.22
CA LEU A 196 35.70 15.16 14.81
C LEU A 196 36.65 14.78 15.95
N ALA A 197 36.34 13.67 16.63
CA ALA A 197 37.33 12.96 17.43
C ALA A 197 38.33 12.35 16.43
N GLU A 198 39.34 13.14 16.07
CA GLU A 198 40.60 12.64 15.49
C GLU A 198 41.34 11.73 16.48
#